data_AF-V4TZ45-F1
#
_entry.id   AF-V4TZ45-F1
#
_cell.length_a   1.000
_cell.length_b   1.000
_cell.length_c   1.000
_cell.angle_alpha   90.00
_cell.angle_beta   90.00
_cell.angle_gamma   90.00
#
_symmetry.space_group_name_H-M   'P 1'
#
loop_
_entity.id
_entity.type
_entity.pdbx_description
1 polymer ?
#
loop_
_entity_poly.entity_id
_entity_poly.type
_entity_poly.pdbx_seq_one_letter_code
_entity_poly.pdbx_strand_id
1 'polypeptide(L)' 'MLKVDGKASCEGQTTWCIVKPSTGDERLIANIQYCCDHVDCSIIQPGGACYEPNNNYSHASVVMHLFYRANNKLPHT' A
#
# COMPACT_ATOMS: atom_id res chain seq x y z
N MET A 1 -6.68 -16.85 3.60
CA MET A 1 -7.77 -16.53 2.66
C MET A 1 -8.95 -16.01 3.46
N LEU A 2 -9.15 -14.69 3.49
CA LEU A 2 -10.49 -14.17 3.74
C LEU A 2 -10.84 -13.31 2.52
N LYS A 3 -11.98 -13.67 1.94
CA LYS A 3 -12.40 -13.46 0.56
C LYS A 3 -12.62 -11.96 0.28
N VAL A 4 -12.20 -11.51 -0.90
CA VAL A 4 -12.77 -10.34 -1.58
C VAL A 4 -13.62 -10.89 -2.71
N ASP A 5 -14.93 -10.80 -2.56
CA ASP A 5 -15.88 -11.08 -3.63
C ASP A 5 -15.83 -9.92 -4.64
N GLY A 6 -15.22 -10.16 -5.78
CA GLY A 6 -15.09 -9.19 -6.86
C GLY A 6 -14.60 -9.86 -8.14
N LYS A 7 -15.55 -10.32 -8.96
CA LYS A 7 -15.33 -10.98 -10.25
C LYS A 7 -14.63 -10.02 -11.22
N ALA A 8 -13.43 -10.37 -11.70
CA ALA A 8 -12.84 -9.76 -12.89
C ALA A 8 -12.08 -10.82 -13.73
N SER A 9 -12.44 -10.86 -15.01
CA SER A 9 -11.90 -11.71 -16.07
C SER A 9 -10.42 -11.43 -16.33
N CYS A 10 -9.69 -12.41 -16.85
CA CYS A 10 -8.26 -12.37 -17.14
C CYS A 10 -7.89 -11.42 -18.28
N GLU A 11 -7.97 -10.10 -18.06
CA GLU A 11 -7.26 -9.06 -18.83
C GLU A 11 -6.79 -7.99 -17.83
N GLY A 12 -5.49 -7.99 -17.51
CA GLY A 12 -4.88 -7.03 -16.59
C GLY A 12 -5.24 -7.23 -15.12
N GLN A 13 -4.70 -8.27 -14.47
CA GLN A 13 -4.83 -8.41 -13.02
C GLN A 13 -4.12 -7.23 -12.32
N THR A 14 -4.88 -6.35 -11.66
CA THR A 14 -4.30 -5.30 -10.80
C THR A 14 -3.63 -5.96 -9.61
N THR A 15 -2.33 -6.21 -9.71
CA THR A 15 -1.56 -6.79 -8.60
C THR A 15 -1.47 -5.78 -7.46
N TRP A 16 -2.01 -6.16 -6.30
CA TRP A 16 -1.90 -5.37 -5.07
C TRP A 16 -0.82 -5.96 -4.15
N CYS A 17 0.31 -5.27 -4.05
CA CYS A 17 1.37 -5.62 -3.11
C CYS A 17 1.05 -5.06 -1.70
N ILE A 18 1.29 -5.88 -0.68
CA ILE A 18 1.19 -5.50 0.73
C ILE A 18 2.55 -5.67 1.40
N VAL A 19 2.78 -4.97 2.52
CA VAL A 19 4.02 -5.14 3.30
C VAL A 19 4.08 -6.54 3.90
N LYS A 20 5.28 -7.07 4.11
CA LYS A 20 5.46 -8.38 4.72
C LYS A 20 4.96 -8.34 6.18
N PRO A 21 4.05 -9.24 6.62
CA PRO A 21 3.50 -9.21 7.99
C PRO A 21 4.54 -9.32 9.10
N SER A 22 5.72 -9.89 8.82
CA SER A 22 6.82 -10.01 9.78
C SER A 22 7.73 -8.78 9.83
N THR A 23 7.35 -7.66 9.22
CA THR A 23 8.14 -6.43 9.21
C THR A 23 7.93 -5.70 10.54
N GLY A 24 9.03 -5.38 11.24
CA GLY A 24 8.95 -4.62 12.49
C GLY A 24 8.54 -3.16 12.27
N ASP A 25 7.91 -2.57 13.29
CA ASP A 25 7.32 -1.23 13.23
C ASP A 25 8.31 -0.13 12.79
N GLU A 26 9.55 -0.18 13.25
CA GLU A 26 10.59 0.80 12.86
C GLU A 26 10.77 0.84 11.34
N ARG A 27 10.80 -0.33 10.69
CA ARG A 27 10.92 -0.41 9.23
C ARG A 27 9.64 0.02 8.52
N LEU A 28 8.47 -0.23 9.11
CA LEU A 28 7.19 0.23 8.55
C LEU A 28 7.13 1.76 8.55
N ILE A 29 7.50 2.40 9.66
CA ILE A 29 7.54 3.86 9.78
C ILE A 29 8.55 4.44 8.78
N ALA A 30 9.75 3.86 8.69
CA ALA A 30 10.76 4.32 7.73
C ALA A 30 10.26 4.22 6.27
N ASN A 31 9.56 3.13 5.92
CA ASN A 31 8.95 2.98 4.61
C ASN A 31 7.85 4.02 4.35
N ILE A 32 7.02 4.33 5.35
CA ILE A 32 5.98 5.36 5.24
C ILE A 32 6.63 6.71 4.94
N GLN A 33 7.58 7.14 5.79
CA GLN A 33 8.27 8.42 5.65
C GLN A 33 8.92 8.55 4.27
N TYR A 34 9.69 7.54 3.87
CA TYR A 34 10.33 7.51 2.56
C TYR A 34 9.33 7.61 1.41
N CYS A 35 8.23 6.86 1.45
CA CYS A 35 7.23 6.93 0.39
C CYS A 35 6.55 8.31 0.34
N CYS A 36 6.27 8.92 1.49
CA CYS A 36 5.59 10.22 1.56
C CYS A 36 6.42 11.39 1.01
N ASP A 37 7.74 11.26 0.95
CA ASP A 37 8.61 12.23 0.26
C ASP A 37 8.46 12.16 -1.27
N HIS A 38 7.84 11.10 -1.79
CA HIS A 38 7.72 10.82 -3.23
C HIS A 38 6.27 10.72 -3.73
N VAL A 39 5.29 10.46 -2.86
CA VAL A 39 3.86 10.35 -3.19
C VAL A 39 2.99 11.07 -2.16
N ASP A 40 1.79 11.47 -2.56
CA ASP A 40 0.84 12.09 -1.63
C ASP A 40 0.31 11.06 -0.60
N CYS A 41 0.60 11.34 0.66
CA CYS A 41 0.16 10.53 1.80
C CYS A 41 -1.11 11.04 2.49
N SER A 42 -1.78 12.08 1.96
CA SER A 42 -3.01 12.62 2.54
C SER A 42 -4.08 11.56 2.81
N ILE A 43 -4.14 10.51 1.99
CA ILE A 43 -5.13 9.43 2.12
C ILE A 43 -4.93 8.54 3.36
N ILE A 44 -3.71 8.47 3.91
CA ILE A 44 -3.41 7.69 5.14
C ILE A 44 -3.32 8.57 6.39
N GLN A 45 -3.53 9.88 6.26
CA GLN A 45 -3.57 10.80 7.41
C GLN A 45 -4.97 10.84 8.03
N PRO A 46 -5.12 11.35 9.27
CA PRO A 46 -6.44 11.49 9.90
C PRO A 46 -7.45 12.19 8.98
N GLY A 47 -8.61 11.57 8.78
CA GLY A 47 -9.65 12.06 7.85
C GLY A 47 -9.47 11.62 6.39
N GLY A 48 -8.36 10.96 6.06
CA GLY A 48 -8.11 10.36 4.75
C GLY A 48 -8.90 9.06 4.52
N ALA A 49 -9.15 8.73 3.25
CA ALA A 49 -9.96 7.58 2.85
C ALA A 49 -9.35 6.21 3.22
N CYS A 50 -8.04 6.15 3.47
CA CYS A 50 -7.28 4.96 3.85
C CYS A 50 -6.60 5.10 5.21
N TYR A 51 -7.15 5.97 6.08
CA TYR A 51 -6.66 6.12 7.45
C TYR A 51 -6.96 4.89 8.31
N GLU A 52 -8.15 4.30 8.18
CA GLU A 52 -8.53 3.13 8.97
C GLU A 52 -8.24 1.80 8.25
N PRO A 53 -7.72 0.78 8.95
CA PRO A 53 -7.37 0.81 10.37
C PRO A 53 -6.09 1.61 10.63
N ASN A 54 -6.11 2.44 11.67
CA ASN A 54 -4.97 3.29 12.06
C ASN A 54 -3.82 2.47 12.66
N ASN A 55 -2.99 1.90 11.78
CA ASN A 55 -1.75 1.23 12.15
C ASN A 55 -0.70 1.29 11.03
N ASN A 56 0.56 1.17 11.41
CA ASN A 56 1.70 1.28 10.50
C ASN A 56 1.67 0.25 9.36
N TYR A 57 1.17 -0.96 9.61
CA TYR A 57 1.12 -2.01 8.60
C TYR A 57 0.18 -1.65 7.45
N SER A 58 -1.01 -1.17 7.77
CA SER A 58 -2.01 -0.75 6.79
C SER A 58 -1.55 0.48 6.03
N HIS A 59 -1.07 1.51 6.74
CA HIS A 59 -0.57 2.73 6.13
C HIS A 59 0.62 2.46 5.21
N ALA A 60 1.60 1.67 5.65
CA ALA A 60 2.76 1.29 4.85
C ALA A 60 2.35 0.52 3.58
N SER A 61 1.38 -0.40 3.67
CA SER A 61 0.90 -1.16 2.51
C SER A 61 0.31 -0.25 1.44
N VAL A 62 -0.49 0.74 1.85
CA VAL A 62 -1.12 1.70 0.93
C VAL A 62 -0.06 2.59 0.26
N VAL A 63 0.81 3.25 1.04
CA VAL A 63 1.76 4.22 0.48
C VAL A 63 2.86 3.54 -0.34
N MET A 64 3.30 2.33 0.05
CA MET A 64 4.25 1.56 -0.75
C MET A 64 3.63 1.12 -2.07
N HIS A 65 2.36 0.69 -2.10
CA HIS A 65 1.68 0.38 -3.35
C HIS A 65 1.64 1.59 -4.29
N LEU A 66 1.25 2.76 -3.77
CA LEU A 66 1.23 4.02 -4.53
C LEU A 66 2.61 4.38 -5.08
N PHE A 67 3.64 4.30 -4.22
CA PHE A 67 5.02 4.56 -4.59
C PHE A 67 5.48 3.65 -5.72
N TYR A 68 5.31 2.34 -5.61
CA TYR A 68 5.75 1.41 -6.66
C TYR A 68 4.98 1.59 -7.96
N ARG A 69 3.67 1.89 -7.89
CA ARG A 69 2.85 2.19 -9.07
C ARG A 69 3.31 3.46 -9.78
N ALA A 70 3.58 4.53 -9.02
CA ALA A 70 4.07 5.79 -9.58
C ALA A 70 5.46 5.66 -10.21
N ASN A 71 6.30 4.75 -9.71
CA ASN A 71 7.66 4.56 -10.18
C ASN A 71 7.81 3.48 -11.28
N ASN A 72 6.71 2.90 -11.79
CA ASN A 72 6.72 1.74 -12.71
C ASN A 72 7.57 0.58 -12.17
N LYS A 73 7.60 0.43 -10.84
CA LYS A 73 8.36 -0.60 -10.13
C LYS A 73 7.48 -1.73 -9.61
N LEU A 74 6.16 -1.64 -9.82
CA LEU A 74 5.33 -2.83 -9.75
C LEU A 74 5.72 -3.71 -10.95
N PRO A 75 5.98 -5.01 -10.75
CA PRO A 75 6.30 -5.90 -11.86
C PRO A 75 5.17 -5.80 -12.89
N HIS A 76 5.49 -5.19 -14.04
CA HIS A 76 4.72 -5.40 -15.25
C HIS A 76 4.78 -6.91 -15.50
N THR A 77 3.62 -7.56 -15.45
CA THR A 77 3.50 -8.93 -15.93
C THR A 77 3.68 -8.94 -17.44
#